data_AF-A0A6P8KHQ2-F1
#
_entry.id   AF-A0A6P8KHQ2-F1
#
_cell.length_a   1.000
_cell.length_b   1.000
_cell.length_c   1.000
_cell.angle_alpha   90.00
_cell.angle_beta   90.00
_cell.angle_gamma   90.00
#
_symmetry.space_group_name_H-M   'P 1'
#
loop_
_entity.id
_entity.type
_entity.pdbx_description
1 polymer ?
#
loop_
_entity_poly.entity_id
_entity_poly.type
_entity_poly.pdbx_seq_one_letter_code
_entity_poly.pdbx_strand_id
1 'polypeptide(L)'
;MMSMTSSPPATPTGVQTDSDGLILPKKLINPCMENIDRKELHRELKFNARVGKSVLNQKSELQRAYDKQKERHAAAEQHSPDADIVGGIPGLKGELGRVIMERAQKHEAAAQKQDQEDAEERQYVNPEYLNVRAKLRTAHANN
;
A
#
# COMPACT_ATOMS: atom_id res chain seq x y z
N MET A 1 -15.36 -49.57 31.83
CA MET A 1 -14.20 -48.66 31.74
C MET A 1 -14.04 -48.01 33.10
N MET A 2 -13.03 -48.41 33.88
CA MET A 2 -12.80 -47.90 35.24
C MET A 2 -11.79 -46.77 35.17
N SER A 3 -12.21 -45.54 35.46
CA SER A 3 -11.34 -44.36 35.56
C SER A 3 -10.50 -44.44 36.84
N MET A 4 -9.20 -44.65 36.70
CA MET A 4 -8.23 -44.55 37.79
C MET A 4 -7.96 -43.07 38.09
N THR A 5 -8.53 -42.53 39.16
CA THR A 5 -8.18 -41.21 39.67
C THR A 5 -6.90 -41.33 40.51
N SER A 6 -5.74 -41.20 39.91
CA SER A 6 -4.48 -41.12 40.67
C SER A 6 -4.36 -39.72 41.29
N SER A 7 -4.76 -39.60 42.55
CA SER A 7 -4.48 -38.42 43.36
C SER A 7 -2.95 -38.29 43.56
N PRO A 8 -2.36 -37.09 43.47
CA PRO A 8 -0.91 -36.93 43.60
C PRO A 8 -0.47 -37.25 45.04
N PRO A 9 0.71 -37.90 45.22
CA PRO A 9 1.23 -38.21 46.54
C PRO A 9 1.49 -36.93 47.34
N ALA A 10 1.01 -36.89 48.59
CA ALA A 10 1.22 -35.76 49.49
C ALA A 10 2.72 -35.51 49.70
N THR A 11 3.16 -34.28 49.42
CA THR A 11 4.54 -33.85 49.64
C THR A 11 4.86 -33.81 51.14
N PRO A 12 5.90 -34.50 51.62
CA PRO A 12 6.29 -34.46 53.03
C PRO A 12 6.81 -33.06 53.39
N THR A 13 6.14 -32.42 54.34
CA THR A 13 6.38 -31.06 54.84
C THR A 13 7.45 -30.98 55.94
N GLY A 14 8.35 -31.97 56.05
CA GLY A 14 9.39 -32.04 57.08
C GLY A 14 10.80 -32.28 56.53
N VAL A 15 11.81 -32.00 57.36
CA VAL A 15 13.22 -32.34 57.10
C VAL A 15 13.37 -33.85 57.26
N GLN A 16 13.80 -34.55 56.20
CA GLN A 16 14.06 -35.99 56.25
C GLN A 16 15.48 -36.23 56.73
N THR A 17 15.66 -37.14 57.68
CA THR A 17 16.96 -37.55 58.22
C THR A 17 17.20 -39.03 57.98
N ASP A 18 18.45 -39.42 57.76
CA ASP A 18 18.89 -40.81 57.67
C ASP A 18 18.90 -41.50 59.05
N SER A 19 19.19 -42.80 59.11
CA SER A 19 19.30 -43.58 60.36
C SER A 19 20.30 -42.99 61.36
N ASP A 20 21.30 -42.28 60.85
CA ASP A 20 22.35 -41.62 61.64
C ASP A 20 21.99 -40.17 62.01
N GLY A 21 20.75 -39.73 61.71
CA GLY A 21 20.27 -38.38 61.99
C GLY A 21 20.74 -37.31 61.01
N LEU A 22 21.44 -37.69 59.93
CA LEU A 22 21.92 -36.75 58.91
C LEU A 22 20.80 -36.31 57.97
N ILE A 23 20.70 -35.01 57.69
CA ILE A 23 19.67 -34.46 56.80
C ILE A 23 19.87 -34.93 55.36
N LEU A 24 18.83 -35.52 54.79
CA LEU A 24 18.83 -35.96 53.40
C LEU A 24 18.66 -34.77 52.44
N PRO A 25 19.42 -34.71 51.33
CA PRO A 25 19.23 -33.70 50.30
C PRO A 25 17.80 -33.73 49.74
N LYS A 26 17.10 -32.59 49.79
CA LYS A 26 15.75 -32.44 49.24
C LYS A 26 15.81 -31.89 47.82
N LYS A 27 15.06 -32.51 46.90
CA LYS A 27 14.83 -31.93 45.57
C LYS A 27 13.93 -30.71 45.72
N LEU A 28 14.47 -29.53 45.37
CA LEU A 28 13.69 -28.30 45.36
C LEU A 28 12.62 -28.36 44.27
N ILE A 29 11.43 -27.92 44.61
CA ILE A 29 10.34 -27.79 43.65
C ILE A 29 10.66 -26.60 42.75
N ASN A 30 10.55 -26.81 41.43
CA ASN A 30 10.74 -25.71 40.49
C ASN A 30 9.45 -24.85 40.45
N PRO A 31 9.49 -23.59 40.91
CA PRO A 31 8.30 -22.73 40.93
C PRO A 31 7.74 -22.45 39.53
N CYS A 32 8.57 -22.59 38.48
CA CYS A 32 8.15 -22.45 37.10
C CYS A 32 7.29 -23.62 36.60
N MET A 33 7.28 -24.75 37.31
CA MET A 33 6.49 -25.94 36.95
C MET A 33 5.07 -25.88 37.55
N GLU A 34 4.92 -25.22 38.70
CA GLU A 34 3.64 -25.04 39.39
C GLU A 34 2.83 -23.86 38.82
N ASN A 35 3.50 -22.80 38.36
CA ASN A 35 2.82 -21.65 37.77
C ASN A 35 2.35 -21.95 36.33
N ILE A 36 1.05 -22.23 36.18
CA ILE A 36 0.40 -22.54 34.90
C ILE A 36 0.49 -21.36 33.93
N ASP A 37 0.21 -20.14 34.40
CA ASP A 37 0.20 -18.93 33.57
C ASP A 37 1.57 -18.68 32.94
N ARG A 38 2.64 -18.87 33.72
CA ARG A 38 4.02 -18.76 33.22
C ARG A 38 4.34 -19.84 32.18
N LYS A 39 3.84 -21.07 32.35
CA LYS A 39 4.04 -22.15 31.37
C LYS A 39 3.33 -21.83 30.06
N GLU A 40 2.13 -21.27 30.14
CA GLU A 40 1.36 -20.94 28.96
C GLU A 40 1.94 -19.73 28.22
N LEU A 41 2.33 -18.67 28.94
CA LEU A 41 3.05 -17.54 28.37
C LEU A 41 4.35 -18.00 27.67
N HIS A 42 5.11 -18.89 28.30
CA HIS A 42 6.34 -19.42 27.69
C HIS A 42 6.07 -20.22 26.42
N ARG A 43 4.98 -20.98 26.38
CA ARG A 43 4.54 -21.74 25.19
C ARG A 43 4.17 -20.77 24.06
N GLU A 44 3.38 -19.74 24.36
CA GLU A 44 2.95 -18.73 23.41
C GLU A 44 4.14 -17.95 22.83
N LEU A 45 5.06 -17.48 23.69
CA LEU A 45 6.26 -16.76 23.25
C LEU A 45 7.12 -17.61 22.32
N LYS A 46 7.34 -18.89 22.65
CA LYS A 46 8.06 -19.83 21.78
C LYS A 46 7.36 -20.04 20.45
N PHE A 47 6.03 -20.14 20.46
CA PHE A 47 5.24 -20.27 19.25
C PHE A 47 5.38 -19.03 18.36
N ASN A 48 5.23 -17.83 18.92
CA ASN A 48 5.36 -16.57 18.19
C ASN A 48 6.77 -16.39 17.61
N ALA A 49 7.83 -16.74 18.36
CA ALA A 49 9.20 -16.74 17.87
C ALA A 49 9.39 -17.70 16.68
N ARG A 50 8.80 -18.91 16.74
CA ARG A 50 8.86 -19.90 15.65
C ARG A 50 8.13 -19.42 14.40
N VAL A 51 7.00 -18.75 14.55
CA VAL A 51 6.20 -18.19 13.45
C VAL A 51 6.79 -16.88 12.91
N GLY A 52 7.74 -16.27 13.63
CA GLY A 52 8.32 -14.98 13.27
C GLY A 52 7.43 -13.78 13.60
N LYS A 53 6.46 -13.94 14.52
CA LYS A 53 5.58 -12.86 14.99
C LYS A 53 6.26 -12.14 16.17
N SER A 54 6.71 -10.91 15.97
CA SER A 54 7.23 -10.07 17.08
C SER A 54 6.08 -9.67 17.99
N VAL A 55 6.08 -10.11 19.25
CA VAL A 55 5.13 -9.66 20.29
C VAL A 55 5.51 -8.30 20.90
N LEU A 56 6.77 -7.89 20.73
CA LEU A 56 7.27 -6.59 21.18
C LEU A 56 6.99 -5.54 20.09
N ASN A 57 6.56 -4.36 20.53
CA ASN A 57 6.31 -3.20 19.67
C ASN A 57 5.28 -3.43 18.56
N GLN A 58 4.30 -4.33 18.80
CA GLN A 58 3.15 -4.43 17.91
C GLN A 58 2.34 -3.14 17.99
N LYS A 59 2.03 -2.56 16.83
CA LYS A 59 0.92 -1.61 16.72
C LYS A 59 -0.33 -2.28 17.31
N SER A 60 -1.13 -1.52 18.07
CA SER A 60 -2.40 -2.04 18.59
C SER A 60 -3.25 -2.61 17.47
N GLU A 61 -4.14 -3.57 17.76
CA GLU A 61 -5.04 -4.11 16.73
C GLU A 61 -5.82 -3.00 16.01
N LEU A 62 -6.24 -1.99 16.77
CA LEU A 62 -6.89 -0.78 16.26
C LEU A 62 -5.99 -0.04 15.26
N GLN A 63 -4.73 0.21 15.60
CA GLN A 63 -3.80 0.89 14.68
C GLN A 63 -3.55 0.05 13.42
N ARG A 64 -3.48 -1.28 13.56
CA ARG A 64 -3.33 -2.21 12.43
C ARG A 64 -4.57 -2.19 11.52
N ALA A 65 -5.76 -2.07 12.09
CA ALA A 65 -7.01 -1.91 11.35
C ALA A 65 -7.07 -0.57 10.60
N TYR A 66 -6.69 0.53 11.26
CA TYR A 66 -6.59 1.85 10.64
C TYR A 66 -5.59 1.87 9.48
N ASP A 67 -4.39 1.32 9.68
CA ASP A 67 -3.36 1.26 8.64
C ASP A 67 -3.85 0.42 7.44
N LYS A 68 -4.51 -0.71 7.70
CA LYS A 68 -5.10 -1.57 6.67
C LYS A 68 -6.26 -0.89 5.93
N GLN A 69 -7.08 -0.10 6.62
CA GLN A 69 -8.15 0.68 6.00
C GLN A 69 -7.57 1.80 5.12
N LYS A 70 -6.53 2.49 5.60
CA LYS A 70 -5.82 3.52 4.84
C LYS A 70 -5.15 2.95 3.59
N GLU A 71 -4.50 1.80 3.72
CA GLU A 71 -3.91 1.07 2.58
C GLU A 71 -4.97 0.66 1.56
N ARG A 72 -6.12 0.14 2.01
CA ARG A 72 -7.26 -0.19 1.13
C ARG A 72 -7.81 1.03 0.40
N HIS A 73 -7.92 2.17 1.08
CA HIS A 73 -8.36 3.41 0.46
C HIS A 73 -7.35 3.90 -0.59
N ALA A 74 -6.07 3.92 -0.25
CA ALA A 74 -5.00 4.32 -1.18
C ALA A 74 -4.92 3.37 -2.39
N ALA A 75 -5.05 2.06 -2.18
CA ALA A 75 -5.09 1.09 -3.27
C ALA A 75 -6.35 1.22 -4.14
N ALA A 76 -7.51 1.55 -3.56
CA ALA A 76 -8.73 1.83 -4.32
C ALA A 76 -8.58 3.08 -5.19
N GLU A 77 -7.94 4.14 -4.69
CA GLU A 77 -7.64 5.35 -5.47
C GLU A 77 -6.61 5.09 -6.59
N GLN A 78 -5.66 4.17 -6.37
CA GLN A 78 -4.62 3.82 -7.36
C GLN A 78 -5.08 2.79 -8.40
N HIS A 79 -6.03 1.92 -8.06
CA HIS A 79 -6.50 0.82 -8.92
C HIS A 79 -7.93 0.97 -9.43
N SER A 80 -8.63 2.08 -9.19
CA SER A 80 -9.92 2.33 -9.85
C SER A 80 -9.70 2.88 -11.28
N PRO A 81 -10.01 2.13 -12.35
CA PRO A 81 -10.28 2.73 -13.66
C PRO A 81 -11.60 3.53 -13.67
N ASP A 82 -12.41 3.44 -12.62
CA ASP A 82 -13.73 4.10 -12.51
C ASP A 82 -13.84 4.92 -11.23
N ALA A 83 -13.65 6.23 -11.35
CA ALA A 83 -14.00 7.20 -10.33
C ALA A 83 -15.52 7.45 -10.30
N ASP A 84 -16.32 6.39 -10.20
CA ASP A 84 -17.74 6.40 -10.59
C ASP A 84 -18.74 6.88 -9.52
N ILE A 85 -18.27 7.32 -8.34
CA ILE A 85 -19.17 7.88 -7.33
C ILE A 85 -18.56 9.15 -6.72
N VAL A 86 -18.93 10.29 -7.31
CA VAL A 86 -18.96 11.58 -6.60
C VAL A 86 -20.43 12.00 -6.53
N GLY A 87 -21.00 12.05 -5.32
CA GLY A 87 -22.34 12.60 -5.09
C GLY A 87 -23.53 11.66 -5.31
N GLY A 88 -23.33 10.33 -5.37
CA GLY A 88 -24.43 9.36 -5.42
C GLY A 88 -25.15 9.24 -6.78
N ILE A 89 -24.60 9.86 -7.84
CA ILE A 89 -25.09 9.68 -9.22
C ILE A 89 -24.09 8.81 -9.98
N PRO A 90 -24.42 7.54 -10.28
CA PRO A 90 -23.56 6.66 -11.07
C PRO A 90 -23.27 7.28 -12.45
N GLY A 91 -22.00 7.35 -12.85
CA GLY A 91 -21.56 7.76 -14.20
C GLY A 91 -21.39 9.26 -14.44
N LEU A 92 -21.65 10.13 -13.46
CA LEU A 92 -21.52 11.59 -13.65
C LEU A 92 -20.07 12.03 -13.91
N LYS A 93 -19.09 11.39 -13.26
CA LYS A 93 -17.67 11.66 -13.48
C LYS A 93 -17.16 11.05 -14.79
N GLY A 94 -17.77 9.95 -15.24
CA GLY A 94 -17.51 9.35 -16.56
C GLY A 94 -17.93 10.24 -17.72
N GLU A 95 -19.17 10.73 -17.72
CA GLU A 95 -19.66 11.61 -18.80
C GLU A 95 -18.99 12.99 -18.76
N LEU A 96 -18.82 13.57 -17.56
CA LEU A 96 -18.09 14.85 -17.42
C LEU A 96 -16.63 14.72 -17.86
N GLY A 97 -15.96 13.61 -17.51
CA GLY A 97 -14.59 13.32 -17.95
C GLY A 97 -14.49 13.19 -19.47
N ARG A 98 -15.46 12.50 -20.10
CA ARG A 98 -15.56 12.37 -21.56
C ARG A 98 -15.71 13.74 -22.22
N VAL A 99 -16.61 14.59 -21.72
CA VAL A 99 -16.84 15.95 -22.23
C VAL A 99 -15.62 16.85 -22.06
N ILE A 100 -14.90 16.75 -20.93
CA ILE A 100 -13.67 17.50 -20.70
C ILE A 100 -12.58 17.10 -21.71
N MET A 101 -12.40 15.80 -21.94
CA MET A 101 -11.42 15.29 -22.91
C MET A 101 -11.76 15.71 -24.34
N GLU A 102 -13.03 15.58 -24.74
CA GLU A 102 -13.52 16.01 -26.06
C GLU A 102 -13.29 17.52 -26.27
N ARG A 103 -13.55 18.33 -25.25
CA ARG A 103 -13.30 19.78 -25.31
C ARG A 103 -11.81 20.12 -25.40
N ALA A 104 -10.95 19.40 -24.66
CA ALA A 104 -9.51 19.58 -24.73
C ALA A 104 -8.96 19.26 -26.12
N GLN A 105 -9.35 18.13 -26.70
CA GLN A 105 -8.96 17.75 -28.08
C GLN A 105 -9.43 18.78 -29.11
N LYS A 106 -10.66 19.29 -28.98
CA LYS A 106 -11.18 20.32 -29.88
C LYS A 106 -10.39 21.63 -29.77
N HIS A 107 -9.96 22.02 -28.56
CA HIS A 107 -9.14 23.21 -28.35
C HIS A 107 -7.75 23.06 -28.95
N GLU A 108 -7.12 21.90 -28.79
CA GLU A 108 -5.80 21.61 -29.37
C GLU A 108 -5.84 21.59 -30.90
N ALA A 109 -6.87 20.98 -31.50
CA ALA A 109 -7.06 20.99 -32.95
C ALA A 109 -7.35 22.40 -33.50
N ALA A 110 -8.07 23.25 -32.75
CA ALA A 110 -8.31 24.63 -33.13
C ALA A 110 -7.02 25.47 -33.06
N ALA A 111 -6.20 25.29 -32.02
CA ALA A 111 -4.91 25.95 -31.90
C ALA A 111 -3.95 25.56 -33.03
N GLN A 112 -3.87 24.26 -33.36
CA GLN A 112 -3.05 23.78 -34.48
C GLN A 112 -3.50 24.36 -35.83
N LYS A 113 -4.82 24.49 -36.06
CA LYS A 113 -5.34 25.11 -37.29
C LYS A 113 -4.99 26.59 -37.37
N GLN A 114 -5.11 27.33 -36.28
CA GLN A 114 -4.71 28.74 -36.23
C GLN A 114 -3.22 28.92 -36.50
N ASP A 115 -2.36 28.12 -35.86
CA ASP A 115 -0.91 28.16 -36.10
C ASP A 115 -0.57 27.84 -37.58
N GLN A 116 -1.34 26.94 -38.21
CA GLN A 116 -1.15 26.56 -39.60
C GLN A 116 -1.63 27.64 -40.57
N GLU A 117 -2.79 28.26 -40.32
CA GLU A 117 -3.30 29.41 -41.07
C GLU A 117 -2.38 30.63 -40.97
N ASP A 118 -1.88 30.94 -39.77
CA ASP A 118 -0.90 32.02 -39.53
C ASP A 118 0.43 31.76 -40.26
N ALA A 119 0.87 30.49 -40.32
CA ALA A 119 2.06 30.10 -41.06
C ALA A 119 1.87 30.24 -42.58
N GLU A 120 0.69 29.86 -43.10
CA GLU A 120 0.32 30.01 -44.50
C GLU A 120 0.19 31.49 -44.91
N GLU A 121 -0.38 32.34 -44.05
CA GLU A 121 -0.46 33.79 -44.29
C GLU A 121 0.92 34.44 -44.32
N ARG A 122 1.82 34.05 -43.39
CA ARG A 122 3.22 34.53 -43.40
C ARG A 122 4.00 34.07 -44.62
N GLN A 123 3.65 32.92 -45.19
CA GLN A 123 4.29 32.36 -46.38
C GLN A 123 3.63 32.82 -47.69
N TYR A 124 2.47 33.48 -47.62
CA TYR A 124 1.78 34.00 -48.79
C TYR A 124 2.57 35.16 -49.42
N VAL A 125 3.14 34.91 -50.59
CA VAL A 125 3.79 35.95 -51.41
C VAL A 125 2.94 36.16 -52.66
N ASN A 126 2.47 37.39 -52.85
CA ASN A 126 1.64 37.76 -53.99
C ASN A 126 2.35 37.40 -55.33
N PRO A 127 1.71 36.63 -56.23
CA PRO A 127 2.33 36.12 -57.44
C PRO A 127 2.79 37.21 -58.42
N GLU A 128 2.14 38.39 -58.42
CA GLU A 128 2.58 39.52 -59.25
C GLU A 128 3.95 40.05 -58.83
N TYR A 129 4.27 40.03 -57.52
CA TYR A 129 5.60 40.41 -57.04
C TYR A 129 6.68 39.43 -57.51
N LEU A 130 6.36 38.13 -57.55
CA LEU A 130 7.27 37.11 -58.07
C LEU A 130 7.54 37.32 -59.57
N ASN A 131 6.49 37.65 -60.33
CA ASN A 131 6.56 37.92 -61.76
C ASN A 131 7.36 39.19 -62.08
N VAL A 132 7.13 40.29 -61.36
CA VAL A 132 7.91 41.52 -61.52
C VAL A 132 9.37 41.30 -61.15
N ARG A 133 9.66 40.59 -60.05
CA ARG A 133 11.04 40.24 -59.67
C ARG A 133 11.74 39.41 -60.74
N ALA A 134 11.04 38.45 -61.34
CA ALA A 134 11.57 37.64 -62.44
C ALA A 134 11.91 38.51 -63.67
N LYS A 135 10.99 39.41 -64.05
CA LYS A 135 11.18 40.36 -65.17
C LYS A 135 12.37 41.30 -64.93
N LEU A 136 12.53 41.83 -63.71
CA LEU A 136 13.66 42.69 -63.34
C LEU A 136 14.99 41.92 -63.37
N ARG A 137 15.01 40.66 -62.91
CA ARG A 137 16.21 39.81 -62.98
C ARG A 137 16.65 39.56 -64.43
N THR A 138 15.70 39.32 -65.35
CA THR A 138 16.02 39.14 -66.77
C THR A 138 16.45 40.43 -67.45
N ALA A 139 15.88 41.58 -67.07
CA ALA A 139 16.27 42.88 -67.61
C ALA A 139 17.68 43.30 -67.18
N HIS A 140 18.08 42.99 -65.94
CA HIS A 140 19.44 43.25 -65.44
C HIS A 140 20.50 42.25 -65.94
N ALA A 141 20.09 41.09 -66.45
CA ALA A 141 21.00 40.09 -67.02
C ALA A 141 21.37 40.36 -68.50
N ASN A 142 20.65 41.27 -69.17
CA ASN A 142 20.82 41.58 -70.59
C ASN A 142 21.47 42.97 -70.85
N ASN A 143 22.12 43.56 -69.83
CA ASN A 143 22.98 44.75 -69.92
C ASN A 143 24.38 44.40 -69.42
#